data_AF-A0A0L0EM60-F1
#
_entry.id   AF-A0A0L0EM60-F1
#
_cell.length_a   1.000
_cell.length_b   1.000
_cell.length_c   1.000
_cell.angle_alpha   90.00
_cell.angle_beta   90.00
_cell.angle_gamma   90.00
#
_symmetry.space_group_name_H-M   'P 1'
#
loop_
_entity.id
_entity.type
_entity.pdbx_description
1 polymer ?
#
loop_
_entity_poly.entity_id
_entity_poly.type
_entity_poly.pdbx_seq_one_letter_code
_entity_poly.pdbx_strand_id
1 'polypeptide(L)'
;MIDAGVPADDAASVAEKVNEAKDKAVENGATTDDDLTKDVEQVKEQLEDLGNEDVVIPDENDENDVANATLLTAINASSSQLDSADTDLSQLNTTLADVQELSETLDTKEQATAYFSAASQLSASFDAQKDAIAAIFSAEATNIDAHIAAAQALVDIDTKYQATLDLATELKGKLESLVQFNDSIATQVAEQISNATKAVEDFDVKLEASAQAATSALESATTAKDAFTELETPLKAEISAANSLVEQIVDLDSAIAALDAVTSAQGSLSNVADLSQDFTTKATVAVTTATDYKAEADAQGEQVEQATEALQNAQQIKAEADTAASSVTAYTSELSTAEETAQERKLAYEQQLEDDRELNEALVGQISEQLQLLSVPQGEITGFETELVQVKEKGTNTNTVDLATEYYLAALSLQTAVSVDKQNGWNTTLSGVSDKAQEIVSSATALANRNSEYTSTKDNADALLASTEQTQAKVSALVSGIDAEVSNAEAKLTLEQQIAAALKLAQDLITETQTAETEVATKQAEFEAAYNEAQAAFNNIENLGTAQQALDAAVAAVAAGDAY
;
A
#
# COMPACT_ATOMS: atom_id res chain seq x y z
N MET A 1 -17.85 -9.77 -22.15
CA MET A 1 -16.69 -10.66 -22.46
C MET A 1 -15.51 -9.89 -23.04
N ILE A 2 -15.70 -9.09 -24.10
CA ILE A 2 -14.61 -8.26 -24.66
C ILE A 2 -14.13 -7.20 -23.64
N ASP A 3 -15.04 -6.52 -22.94
CA ASP A 3 -14.70 -5.57 -21.86
C ASP A 3 -14.08 -6.22 -20.62
N ALA A 4 -14.14 -7.56 -20.52
CA ALA A 4 -13.51 -8.35 -19.46
C ALA A 4 -12.17 -9.00 -19.91
N GLY A 5 -11.60 -8.54 -21.04
CA GLY A 5 -10.27 -8.97 -21.51
C GLY A 5 -10.22 -10.26 -22.35
N VAL A 6 -11.37 -10.78 -22.82
CA VAL A 6 -11.41 -11.99 -23.68
C VAL A 6 -11.09 -11.63 -25.14
N PRO A 7 -10.17 -12.35 -25.83
CA PRO A 7 -9.84 -12.11 -27.24
C PRO A 7 -11.08 -12.13 -28.14
N ALA A 8 -11.17 -11.21 -29.10
CA ALA A 8 -12.35 -11.02 -29.95
C ALA A 8 -12.74 -12.27 -30.76
N ASP A 9 -11.75 -13.04 -31.22
CA ASP A 9 -11.98 -14.29 -31.97
C ASP A 9 -12.57 -15.40 -31.09
N ASP A 10 -12.16 -15.46 -29.81
CA ASP A 10 -12.71 -16.41 -28.83
C ASP A 10 -14.12 -16.01 -28.39
N ALA A 11 -14.37 -14.70 -28.22
CA ALA A 11 -15.71 -14.18 -27.94
C ALA A 11 -16.70 -14.48 -29.08
N ALA A 12 -16.25 -14.35 -30.34
CA ALA A 12 -17.06 -14.67 -31.52
C ALA A 12 -17.36 -16.18 -31.63
N SER A 13 -16.36 -17.04 -31.40
CA SER A 13 -16.50 -18.50 -31.38
C SER A 13 -17.46 -19.01 -30.30
N VAL A 14 -17.44 -18.37 -29.12
CA VAL A 14 -18.37 -18.68 -28.03
C VAL A 14 -19.78 -18.22 -28.36
N ALA A 15 -19.96 -17.03 -28.93
CA ALA A 15 -21.28 -16.54 -29.37
C ALA A 15 -21.92 -17.44 -30.44
N GLU A 16 -21.12 -17.95 -31.39
CA GLU A 16 -21.59 -18.86 -32.43
C GLU A 16 -22.05 -20.20 -31.84
N LYS A 17 -21.29 -20.77 -30.90
CA LYS A 17 -21.66 -22.01 -30.19
C LYS A 17 -22.89 -21.85 -29.30
N VAL A 18 -23.07 -20.69 -28.68
CA VAL A 18 -24.26 -20.37 -27.87
C VAL A 18 -25.49 -20.28 -28.78
N ASN A 19 -25.40 -19.66 -29.95
CA ASN A 19 -26.49 -19.62 -30.93
C ASN A 19 -26.81 -21.01 -31.49
N GLU A 20 -25.81 -21.84 -31.83
CA GLU A 20 -26.07 -23.22 -32.27
C GLU A 20 -26.73 -24.08 -31.17
N ALA A 21 -26.35 -23.89 -29.91
CA ALA A 21 -26.94 -24.59 -28.77
C ALA A 21 -28.39 -24.12 -28.51
N LYS A 22 -28.64 -22.81 -28.64
CA LYS A 22 -29.96 -22.20 -28.59
C LYS A 22 -30.87 -22.79 -29.66
N ASP A 23 -30.43 -22.77 -30.91
CA ASP A 23 -31.21 -23.27 -32.06
C ASP A 23 -31.53 -24.77 -31.91
N LYS A 24 -30.57 -25.57 -31.41
CA LYS A 24 -30.81 -26.99 -31.10
C LYS A 24 -31.80 -27.20 -29.94
N ALA A 25 -31.80 -26.35 -28.92
CA ALA A 25 -32.73 -26.46 -27.80
C ALA A 25 -34.16 -26.13 -28.24
N VAL A 26 -34.31 -25.15 -29.13
CA VAL A 26 -35.59 -24.77 -29.75
C VAL A 26 -36.07 -25.84 -30.75
N GLU A 27 -35.21 -26.33 -31.64
CA GLU A 27 -35.58 -27.39 -32.61
C GLU A 27 -35.98 -28.71 -31.95
N ASN A 28 -35.37 -29.06 -30.81
CA ASN A 28 -35.71 -30.28 -30.08
C ASN A 28 -36.90 -30.11 -29.11
N GLY A 29 -37.52 -28.93 -29.06
CA GLY A 29 -38.68 -28.65 -28.21
C GLY A 29 -38.38 -28.67 -26.70
N ALA A 30 -37.11 -28.54 -26.32
CA ALA A 30 -36.69 -28.47 -24.92
C ALA A 30 -36.97 -27.08 -24.31
N THR A 31 -37.09 -26.07 -25.16
CA THR A 31 -37.49 -24.69 -24.84
C THR A 31 -38.11 -24.05 -26.10
N THR A 32 -38.68 -22.86 -25.99
CA THR A 32 -39.13 -22.05 -27.13
C THR A 32 -38.35 -20.73 -27.19
N ASP A 33 -38.33 -20.08 -28.36
CA ASP A 33 -37.75 -18.73 -28.47
C ASP A 33 -38.44 -17.73 -27.52
N ASP A 34 -39.76 -17.91 -27.29
CA ASP A 34 -40.52 -17.11 -26.33
C ASP A 34 -40.10 -17.40 -24.88
N ASP A 35 -39.88 -18.67 -24.52
CA ASP A 35 -39.40 -19.05 -23.18
C ASP A 35 -37.98 -18.53 -22.93
N LEU A 36 -37.08 -18.63 -23.91
CA LEU A 36 -35.72 -18.10 -23.80
C LEU A 36 -35.69 -16.57 -23.74
N THR A 37 -36.56 -15.90 -24.50
CA THR A 37 -36.70 -14.43 -24.41
C THR A 37 -37.23 -14.03 -23.05
N LYS A 38 -38.22 -14.78 -22.53
CA LYS A 38 -38.76 -14.56 -21.20
C LYS A 38 -37.74 -14.83 -20.10
N ASP A 39 -36.92 -15.87 -20.22
CA ASP A 39 -35.82 -16.17 -19.31
C ASP A 39 -34.74 -15.09 -19.37
N VAL A 40 -34.44 -14.53 -20.56
CA VAL A 40 -33.50 -13.41 -20.72
C VAL A 40 -34.07 -12.12 -20.12
N GLU A 41 -35.36 -11.83 -20.32
CA GLU A 41 -36.01 -10.69 -19.70
C GLU A 41 -36.12 -10.89 -18.18
N GLN A 42 -36.33 -12.12 -17.70
CA GLN A 42 -36.34 -12.45 -16.27
C GLN A 42 -34.94 -12.37 -15.66
N VAL A 43 -33.88 -12.74 -16.40
CA VAL A 43 -32.49 -12.53 -15.98
C VAL A 43 -32.10 -11.06 -16.05
N LYS A 44 -32.60 -10.28 -17.00
CA LYS A 44 -32.47 -8.81 -17.00
C LYS A 44 -33.21 -8.19 -15.83
N GLU A 45 -34.42 -8.65 -15.52
CA GLU A 45 -35.22 -8.19 -14.38
C GLU A 45 -34.52 -8.58 -13.07
N GLN A 46 -33.89 -9.77 -13.00
CA GLN A 46 -33.04 -10.19 -11.88
C GLN A 46 -31.70 -9.44 -11.81
N LEU A 47 -31.13 -9.01 -12.93
CA LEU A 47 -29.91 -8.19 -12.99
C LEU A 47 -30.21 -6.71 -12.72
N GLU A 48 -31.39 -6.22 -13.11
CA GLU A 48 -31.94 -4.93 -12.72
C GLU A 48 -32.30 -4.95 -11.24
N ASP A 49 -32.86 -6.03 -10.68
CA ASP A 49 -33.04 -6.21 -9.22
C ASP A 49 -31.68 -6.26 -8.49
N LEU A 50 -30.68 -6.97 -9.01
CA LEU A 50 -29.31 -6.93 -8.47
C LEU A 50 -28.62 -5.56 -8.61
N GLY A 51 -29.19 -4.64 -9.42
CA GLY A 51 -28.74 -3.26 -9.58
C GLY A 51 -29.67 -2.20 -8.98
N ASN A 52 -30.86 -2.58 -8.48
CA ASN A 52 -31.90 -1.70 -7.92
C ASN A 52 -32.40 -2.15 -6.54
N GLU A 53 -31.89 -3.23 -5.95
CA GLU A 53 -32.05 -3.46 -4.51
C GLU A 53 -31.20 -2.44 -3.74
N ASP A 54 -31.72 -1.22 -3.62
CA ASP A 54 -31.61 -0.23 -2.53
C ASP A 54 -30.36 -0.21 -1.63
N VAL A 55 -29.19 -0.59 -2.15
CA VAL A 55 -27.91 -0.18 -1.60
C VAL A 55 -27.59 1.14 -2.28
N VAL A 56 -28.09 2.22 -1.67
CA VAL A 56 -27.45 3.53 -1.81
C VAL A 56 -26.01 3.33 -1.37
N ILE A 57 -25.12 3.02 -2.32
CA ILE A 57 -23.68 3.16 -2.09
C ILE A 57 -23.53 4.67 -1.92
N PRO A 58 -23.21 5.17 -0.71
CA PRO A 58 -23.11 6.60 -0.47
C PRO A 58 -22.12 7.16 -1.49
N ASP A 59 -22.50 8.19 -2.24
CA ASP A 59 -21.46 9.06 -2.78
C ASP A 59 -20.84 9.73 -1.55
N GLU A 60 -19.65 9.29 -1.14
CA GLU A 60 -18.94 9.84 0.03
C GLU A 60 -18.69 11.36 -0.10
N ASN A 61 -18.97 11.95 -1.28
CA ASN A 61 -18.88 13.39 -1.54
C ASN A 61 -20.23 14.13 -1.51
N ASP A 62 -21.39 13.46 -1.36
CA ASP A 62 -22.69 14.12 -1.12
C ASP A 62 -23.00 14.15 0.38
N GLU A 63 -22.97 15.35 0.96
CA GLU A 63 -23.22 15.58 2.39
C GLU A 63 -24.56 14.99 2.86
N ASN A 64 -25.59 14.91 2.00
CA ASN A 64 -26.89 14.34 2.36
C ASN A 64 -26.88 12.81 2.33
N ASP A 65 -26.08 12.18 1.45
CA ASP A 65 -25.93 10.72 1.43
C ASP A 65 -25.12 10.24 2.64
N VAL A 66 -24.09 10.99 3.03
CA VAL A 66 -23.35 10.75 4.29
C VAL A 66 -24.25 10.95 5.51
N ALA A 67 -25.07 12.02 5.53
CA ALA A 67 -26.03 12.24 6.61
C ALA A 67 -27.10 11.13 6.68
N ASN A 68 -27.59 10.66 5.54
CA ASN A 68 -28.53 9.55 5.47
C ASN A 68 -27.92 8.24 5.97
N ALA A 69 -26.68 7.91 5.55
CA ALA A 69 -25.97 6.73 6.03
C ALA A 69 -25.76 6.77 7.55
N THR A 70 -25.35 7.93 8.09
CA THR A 70 -25.22 8.14 9.54
C THR A 70 -26.54 7.95 10.27
N LEU A 71 -27.63 8.48 9.71
CA LEU A 71 -28.97 8.34 10.27
C LEU A 71 -29.46 6.88 10.26
N LEU A 72 -29.20 6.13 9.18
CA LEU A 72 -29.51 4.70 9.11
C LEU A 72 -28.77 3.90 10.19
N THR A 73 -27.48 4.19 10.43
CA THR A 73 -26.74 3.59 11.55
C THR A 73 -27.40 3.87 12.89
N ALA A 74 -27.84 5.11 13.13
CA ALA A 74 -28.52 5.49 14.36
C ALA A 74 -29.90 4.83 14.52
N ILE A 75 -30.68 4.73 13.43
CA ILE A 75 -31.97 4.02 13.41
C ILE A 75 -31.77 2.53 13.70
N ASN A 76 -30.77 1.89 13.11
CA ASN A 76 -30.47 0.49 13.36
C ASN A 76 -30.04 0.25 14.81
N ALA A 77 -29.24 1.16 15.40
CA ALA A 77 -28.89 1.09 16.81
C ALA A 77 -30.13 1.16 17.71
N SER A 78 -31.06 2.08 17.42
CA SER A 78 -32.37 2.17 18.10
C SER A 78 -33.21 0.91 17.91
N SER A 79 -33.22 0.29 16.72
CA SER A 79 -33.90 -1.00 16.48
C SER A 79 -33.34 -2.09 17.37
N SER A 80 -32.01 -2.23 17.46
CA SER A 80 -31.37 -3.23 18.31
C SER A 80 -31.71 -3.05 19.79
N GLN A 81 -31.82 -1.80 20.28
CA GLN A 81 -32.28 -1.54 21.65
C GLN A 81 -33.72 -2.02 21.87
N LEU A 82 -34.62 -1.78 20.91
CA LEU A 82 -36.00 -2.28 20.99
C LEU A 82 -36.10 -3.80 20.84
N ASP A 83 -35.26 -4.43 20.01
CA ASP A 83 -35.19 -5.89 19.88
C ASP A 83 -34.76 -6.57 21.19
N SER A 84 -33.85 -5.95 21.93
CA SER A 84 -33.47 -6.41 23.27
C SER A 84 -34.65 -6.35 24.23
N ALA A 85 -35.37 -5.22 24.29
CA ALA A 85 -36.56 -5.11 25.14
C ALA A 85 -37.70 -6.08 24.73
N ASP A 86 -37.90 -6.30 23.43
CA ASP A 86 -38.88 -7.27 22.92
C ASP A 86 -38.54 -8.71 23.34
N THR A 87 -37.26 -9.06 23.31
CA THR A 87 -36.77 -10.36 23.77
C THR A 87 -37.07 -10.56 25.26
N ASP A 88 -36.75 -9.58 26.10
CA ASP A 88 -37.01 -9.61 27.55
C ASP A 88 -38.52 -9.76 27.83
N LEU A 89 -39.36 -8.97 27.16
CA LEU A 89 -40.82 -9.04 27.31
C LEU A 89 -41.38 -10.37 26.81
N SER A 90 -40.86 -10.93 25.72
CA SER A 90 -41.28 -12.22 25.20
C SER A 90 -40.94 -13.38 26.15
N GLN A 91 -39.80 -13.32 26.82
CA GLN A 91 -39.43 -14.27 27.87
C GLN A 91 -40.33 -14.16 29.11
N LEU A 92 -40.64 -12.93 29.54
CA LEU A 92 -41.59 -12.68 30.62
C LEU A 92 -42.99 -13.20 30.27
N ASN A 93 -43.44 -12.98 29.03
CA ASN A 93 -44.73 -13.46 28.55
C ASN A 93 -44.81 -14.98 28.44
N THR A 94 -43.71 -15.64 28.05
CA THR A 94 -43.62 -17.11 28.06
C THR A 94 -43.76 -17.64 29.48
N THR A 95 -43.02 -17.06 30.43
CA THR A 95 -43.11 -17.43 31.86
C THR A 95 -44.50 -17.15 32.43
N LEU A 96 -45.15 -16.06 32.00
CA LEU A 96 -46.52 -15.73 32.37
C LEU A 96 -47.52 -16.79 31.87
N ALA A 97 -47.37 -17.28 30.65
CA ALA A 97 -48.21 -18.35 30.12
C ALA A 97 -48.06 -19.64 30.94
N ASP A 98 -46.82 -20.02 31.30
CA ASP A 98 -46.57 -21.19 32.15
C ASP A 98 -47.21 -21.04 33.54
N VAL A 99 -47.15 -19.84 34.12
CA VAL A 99 -47.81 -19.52 35.39
C VAL A 99 -49.33 -19.57 35.27
N GLN A 100 -49.90 -19.09 34.16
CA GLN A 100 -51.33 -19.17 33.88
C GLN A 100 -51.81 -20.62 33.76
N GLU A 101 -51.04 -21.50 33.13
CA GLU A 101 -51.37 -22.93 33.04
C GLU A 101 -51.44 -23.59 34.42
N LEU A 102 -50.50 -23.26 35.33
CA LEU A 102 -50.53 -23.76 36.72
C LEU A 102 -51.80 -23.31 37.48
N SER A 103 -52.39 -22.18 37.11
CA SER A 103 -53.60 -21.67 37.75
C SER A 103 -54.88 -22.47 37.42
N GLU A 104 -54.84 -23.29 36.38
CA GLU A 104 -56.01 -24.06 35.93
C GLU A 104 -56.34 -25.26 36.85
N THR A 105 -55.37 -25.73 37.64
CA THR A 105 -55.55 -26.90 38.53
C THR A 105 -55.01 -26.61 39.94
N LEU A 106 -55.90 -26.32 40.90
CA LEU A 106 -55.55 -25.92 42.27
C LEU A 106 -56.26 -26.77 43.35
N ASP A 107 -56.46 -28.07 43.08
CA ASP A 107 -57.20 -28.98 43.96
C ASP A 107 -56.39 -29.45 45.18
N THR A 108 -55.07 -29.32 45.15
CA THR A 108 -54.18 -29.76 46.23
C THR A 108 -53.28 -28.63 46.75
N LYS A 109 -52.81 -28.80 47.99
CA LYS A 109 -51.84 -27.89 48.58
C LYS A 109 -50.56 -27.81 47.74
N GLU A 110 -50.07 -28.93 47.20
CA GLU A 110 -48.85 -28.97 46.39
C GLU A 110 -49.01 -28.16 45.09
N GLN A 111 -50.20 -28.20 44.48
CA GLN A 111 -50.52 -27.41 43.29
C GLN A 111 -50.58 -25.91 43.61
N ALA A 112 -51.25 -25.53 44.71
CA ALA A 112 -51.28 -24.14 45.16
C ALA A 112 -49.88 -23.60 45.49
N THR A 113 -49.05 -24.40 46.16
CA THR A 113 -47.65 -24.05 46.49
C THR A 113 -46.80 -23.88 45.23
N ALA A 114 -46.95 -24.77 44.23
CA ALA A 114 -46.24 -24.65 42.96
C ALA A 114 -46.65 -23.40 42.16
N TYR A 115 -47.95 -23.13 42.08
CA TYR A 115 -48.47 -21.93 41.42
C TYR A 115 -47.98 -20.64 42.10
N PHE A 116 -48.03 -20.57 43.44
CA PHE A 116 -47.50 -19.43 44.20
C PHE A 116 -45.99 -19.24 44.01
N SER A 117 -45.22 -20.34 44.04
CA SER A 117 -43.77 -20.27 43.80
C SER A 117 -43.45 -19.69 42.42
N ALA A 118 -44.14 -20.17 41.37
CA ALA A 118 -43.94 -19.69 40.01
C ALA A 118 -44.40 -18.24 39.83
N ALA A 119 -45.57 -17.88 40.35
CA ALA A 119 -46.09 -16.51 40.29
C ALA A 119 -45.20 -15.51 41.06
N SER A 120 -44.64 -15.91 42.20
CA SER A 120 -43.72 -15.08 42.99
C SER A 120 -42.42 -14.82 42.25
N GLN A 121 -41.85 -15.86 41.62
CA GLN A 121 -40.66 -15.72 40.78
C GLN A 121 -40.92 -14.84 39.55
N LEU A 122 -42.06 -15.00 38.88
CA LEU A 122 -42.46 -14.15 37.76
C LEU A 122 -42.61 -12.68 38.19
N SER A 123 -43.30 -12.43 39.31
CA SER A 123 -43.46 -11.06 39.84
C SER A 123 -42.12 -10.41 40.15
N ALA A 124 -41.24 -11.14 40.84
CA ALA A 124 -39.90 -10.65 41.15
C ALA A 124 -39.04 -10.47 39.88
N SER A 125 -39.20 -11.32 38.87
CA SER A 125 -38.49 -11.21 37.58
C SER A 125 -38.93 -9.97 36.80
N PHE A 126 -40.24 -9.71 36.76
CA PHE A 126 -40.79 -8.49 36.17
C PHE A 126 -40.25 -7.25 36.91
N ASP A 127 -40.30 -7.25 38.25
CA ASP A 127 -39.79 -6.14 39.06
C ASP A 127 -38.28 -5.90 38.90
N ALA A 128 -37.48 -6.95 38.69
CA ALA A 128 -36.05 -6.83 38.46
C ALA A 128 -35.69 -6.19 37.12
N GLN A 129 -36.58 -6.30 36.11
CA GLN A 129 -36.33 -5.82 34.74
C GLN A 129 -37.06 -4.52 34.41
N LYS A 130 -38.14 -4.17 35.12
CA LYS A 130 -39.04 -3.05 34.76
C LYS A 130 -38.34 -1.71 34.59
N ASP A 131 -37.36 -1.41 35.44
CA ASP A 131 -36.70 -0.10 35.44
C ASP A 131 -35.75 0.02 34.22
N ALA A 132 -35.10 -1.08 33.85
CA ALA A 132 -34.24 -1.14 32.66
C ALA A 132 -35.07 -1.03 31.37
N ILE A 133 -36.17 -1.78 31.27
CA ILE A 133 -37.10 -1.71 30.13
C ILE A 133 -37.71 -0.30 30.01
N ALA A 134 -38.14 0.30 31.11
CA ALA A 134 -38.68 1.65 31.12
C ALA A 134 -37.64 2.72 30.71
N ALA A 135 -36.37 2.53 31.08
CA ALA A 135 -35.29 3.40 30.65
C ALA A 135 -35.06 3.30 29.13
N ILE A 136 -35.05 2.10 28.55
CA ILE A 136 -34.97 1.87 27.10
C ILE A 136 -36.13 2.59 26.40
N PHE A 137 -37.37 2.35 26.82
CA PHE A 137 -38.53 2.99 26.19
C PHE A 137 -38.50 4.52 26.28
N SER A 138 -38.03 5.07 27.40
CA SER A 138 -37.92 6.52 27.57
C SER A 138 -36.84 7.14 26.69
N ALA A 139 -35.68 6.48 26.57
CA ALA A 139 -34.59 6.92 25.71
C ALA A 139 -34.99 6.82 24.23
N GLU A 140 -35.52 5.67 23.81
CA GLU A 140 -35.88 5.42 22.42
C GLU A 140 -37.08 6.24 21.96
N ALA A 141 -38.03 6.58 22.84
CA ALA A 141 -39.07 7.55 22.51
C ALA A 141 -38.46 8.89 22.03
N THR A 142 -37.40 9.35 22.69
CA THR A 142 -36.72 10.61 22.34
C THR A 142 -35.87 10.45 21.08
N ASN A 143 -35.10 9.36 20.98
CA ASN A 143 -34.22 9.09 19.84
C ASN A 143 -35.02 8.91 18.54
N ILE A 144 -36.08 8.11 18.57
CA ILE A 144 -36.90 7.82 17.38
C ILE A 144 -37.63 9.07 16.90
N ASP A 145 -38.14 9.92 17.80
CA ASP A 145 -38.73 11.20 17.41
C ASP A 145 -37.70 12.13 16.74
N ALA A 146 -36.45 12.11 17.21
CA ALA A 146 -35.34 12.84 16.57
C ALA A 146 -34.98 12.24 15.20
N HIS A 147 -34.95 10.91 15.06
CA HIS A 147 -34.66 10.22 13.80
C HIS A 147 -35.73 10.51 12.75
N ILE A 148 -37.02 10.48 13.13
CA ILE A 148 -38.12 10.86 12.24
C ILE A 148 -37.96 12.31 11.77
N ALA A 149 -37.63 13.23 12.67
CA ALA A 149 -37.43 14.62 12.30
C ALA A 149 -36.23 14.82 11.34
N ALA A 150 -35.12 14.10 11.57
CA ALA A 150 -33.95 14.14 10.71
C ALA A 150 -34.22 13.51 9.34
N ALA A 151 -34.91 12.36 9.31
CA ALA A 151 -35.30 11.70 8.07
C ALA A 151 -36.28 12.56 7.26
N GLN A 152 -37.24 13.21 7.93
CA GLN A 152 -38.15 14.15 7.27
C GLN A 152 -37.41 15.34 6.65
N ALA A 153 -36.37 15.86 7.33
CA ALA A 153 -35.55 16.94 6.78
C ALA A 153 -34.79 16.50 5.52
N LEU A 154 -34.33 15.25 5.45
CA LEU A 154 -33.72 14.68 4.24
C LEU A 154 -34.76 14.50 3.13
N VAL A 155 -35.94 13.98 3.44
CA VAL A 155 -37.06 13.82 2.48
C VAL A 155 -37.51 15.17 1.89
N ASP A 156 -37.54 16.22 2.71
CA ASP A 156 -37.88 17.58 2.27
C ASP A 156 -36.86 18.13 1.25
N ILE A 157 -35.62 17.63 1.28
CA ILE A 157 -34.58 17.94 0.29
C ILE A 157 -34.76 17.08 -0.96
N ASP A 158 -34.87 15.76 -0.79
CA ASP A 158 -35.06 14.80 -1.87
C ASP A 158 -35.88 13.59 -1.41
N THR A 159 -36.91 13.26 -2.20
CA THR A 159 -37.78 12.10 -1.98
C THR A 159 -37.06 10.76 -2.00
N LYS A 160 -35.82 10.67 -2.51
CA LYS A 160 -35.03 9.43 -2.47
C LYS A 160 -34.79 8.90 -1.05
N TYR A 161 -34.87 9.75 -0.03
CA TYR A 161 -34.69 9.37 1.38
C TYR A 161 -35.98 8.92 2.08
N GLN A 162 -37.09 8.76 1.34
CA GLN A 162 -38.38 8.37 1.94
C GLN A 162 -38.30 7.04 2.70
N ALA A 163 -37.50 6.09 2.21
CA ALA A 163 -37.29 4.80 2.88
C ALA A 163 -36.73 4.95 4.31
N THR A 164 -35.81 5.91 4.54
CA THR A 164 -35.26 6.19 5.86
C THR A 164 -36.31 6.75 6.82
N LEU A 165 -37.20 7.61 6.32
CA LEU A 165 -38.33 8.15 7.10
C LEU A 165 -39.36 7.07 7.42
N ASP A 166 -39.67 6.22 6.44
CA ASP A 166 -40.60 5.10 6.63
C ASP A 166 -40.06 4.13 7.69
N LEU A 167 -38.77 3.80 7.65
CA LEU A 167 -38.11 2.97 8.66
C LEU A 167 -38.15 3.58 10.06
N ALA A 168 -37.83 4.88 10.19
CA ALA A 168 -37.93 5.57 11.49
C ALA A 168 -39.37 5.59 12.03
N THR A 169 -40.36 5.70 11.14
CA THR A 169 -41.79 5.67 11.50
C THR A 169 -42.26 4.27 11.91
N GLU A 170 -41.80 3.23 11.23
CA GLU A 170 -42.05 1.84 11.61
C GLU A 170 -41.48 1.55 12.99
N LEU A 171 -40.27 2.04 13.27
CA LEU A 171 -39.61 1.88 14.56
C LEU A 171 -40.41 2.53 15.71
N LYS A 172 -41.07 3.67 15.45
CA LYS A 172 -42.02 4.28 16.40
C LYS A 172 -43.22 3.39 16.67
N GLY A 173 -43.80 2.79 15.62
CA GLY A 173 -44.89 1.83 15.77
C GLY A 173 -44.51 0.61 16.59
N LYS A 174 -43.26 0.12 16.43
CA LYS A 174 -42.68 -0.95 17.26
C LYS A 174 -42.57 -0.54 18.72
N LEU A 175 -42.00 0.62 19.03
CA LEU A 175 -41.91 1.15 20.40
C LEU A 175 -43.30 1.24 21.06
N GLU A 176 -44.28 1.84 20.38
CA GLU A 176 -45.64 1.98 20.92
C GLU A 176 -46.28 0.61 21.22
N SER A 177 -46.03 -0.39 20.37
CA SER A 177 -46.52 -1.75 20.55
C SER A 177 -45.85 -2.44 21.75
N LEU A 178 -44.52 -2.27 21.93
CA LEU A 178 -43.78 -2.83 23.06
C LEU A 178 -44.18 -2.22 24.40
N VAL A 179 -44.44 -0.91 24.43
CA VAL A 179 -44.97 -0.23 25.63
C VAL A 179 -46.32 -0.81 26.03
N GLN A 180 -47.25 -0.98 25.08
CA GLN A 180 -48.56 -1.59 25.35
C GLN A 180 -48.43 -3.04 25.80
N PHE A 181 -47.49 -3.80 25.21
CA PHE A 181 -47.25 -5.18 25.59
C PHE A 181 -46.71 -5.29 27.02
N ASN A 182 -45.77 -4.42 27.40
CA ASN A 182 -45.25 -4.32 28.77
C ASN A 182 -46.36 -3.99 29.78
N ASP A 183 -47.23 -3.03 29.49
CA ASP A 183 -48.36 -2.68 30.37
C ASP A 183 -49.35 -3.85 30.55
N SER A 184 -49.58 -4.62 29.47
CA SER A 184 -50.39 -5.83 29.49
C SER A 184 -49.76 -6.92 30.36
N ILE A 185 -48.46 -7.18 30.21
CA ILE A 185 -47.71 -8.13 31.04
C ILE A 185 -47.78 -7.70 32.51
N ALA A 186 -47.51 -6.42 32.82
CA ALA A 186 -47.54 -5.89 34.19
C ALA A 186 -48.90 -6.16 34.88
N THR A 187 -50.00 -5.91 34.16
CA THR A 187 -51.36 -6.14 34.66
C THR A 187 -51.61 -7.63 34.95
N GLN A 188 -51.21 -8.50 34.02
CA GLN A 188 -51.41 -9.94 34.15
C GLN A 188 -50.54 -10.55 35.26
N VAL A 189 -49.28 -10.13 35.39
CA VAL A 189 -48.38 -10.55 36.48
C VAL A 189 -48.99 -10.19 37.84
N ALA A 190 -49.50 -8.96 37.99
CA ALA A 190 -50.15 -8.52 39.22
C ALA A 190 -51.42 -9.34 39.55
N GLU A 191 -52.19 -9.74 38.54
CA GLU A 191 -53.34 -10.62 38.70
C GLU A 191 -52.93 -12.03 39.16
N GLN A 192 -51.93 -12.62 38.49
CA GLN A 192 -51.45 -13.97 38.82
C GLN A 192 -50.90 -14.07 40.24
N ILE A 193 -50.07 -13.12 40.69
CA ILE A 193 -49.55 -13.14 42.06
C ILE A 193 -50.67 -12.96 43.10
N SER A 194 -51.68 -12.14 42.80
CA SER A 194 -52.85 -11.97 43.68
C SER A 194 -53.67 -13.26 43.80
N ASN A 195 -53.89 -13.95 42.68
CA ASN A 195 -54.63 -15.21 42.65
C ASN A 195 -53.86 -16.33 43.34
N ALA A 196 -52.56 -16.44 43.09
CA ALA A 196 -51.71 -17.44 43.72
C ALA A 196 -51.62 -17.24 45.24
N THR A 197 -51.57 -15.98 45.71
CA THR A 197 -51.59 -15.65 47.15
C THR A 197 -52.88 -16.17 47.81
N LYS A 198 -54.04 -15.95 47.19
CA LYS A 198 -55.31 -16.48 47.71
C LYS A 198 -55.32 -18.01 47.75
N ALA A 199 -54.78 -18.66 46.72
CA ALA A 199 -54.75 -20.11 46.65
C ALA A 199 -53.96 -20.73 47.82
N VAL A 200 -52.79 -20.18 48.18
CA VAL A 200 -52.00 -20.69 49.32
C VAL A 200 -52.58 -20.30 50.68
N GLU A 201 -53.33 -19.18 50.76
CA GLU A 201 -54.09 -18.80 51.96
C GLU A 201 -55.26 -19.76 52.22
N ASP A 202 -55.96 -20.22 51.18
CA ASP A 202 -57.06 -21.19 51.31
C ASP A 202 -56.60 -22.56 51.87
N PHE A 203 -55.32 -22.88 51.70
CA PHE A 203 -54.69 -24.11 52.21
C PHE A 203 -53.85 -23.89 53.49
N ASP A 204 -53.71 -22.66 54.00
CA ASP A 204 -52.82 -22.30 55.12
C ASP A 204 -51.34 -22.71 54.89
N VAL A 205 -50.82 -22.60 53.66
CA VAL A 205 -49.46 -23.05 53.27
C VAL A 205 -48.52 -21.94 52.78
N LYS A 206 -48.84 -20.68 53.05
CA LYS A 206 -48.08 -19.52 52.54
C LYS A 206 -46.58 -19.53 52.90
N LEU A 207 -46.22 -19.98 54.12
CA LEU A 207 -44.82 -20.08 54.54
C LEU A 207 -44.06 -21.16 53.75
N GLU A 208 -44.67 -22.33 53.57
CA GLU A 208 -44.12 -23.45 52.78
C GLU A 208 -43.93 -23.02 51.31
N ALA A 209 -44.92 -22.32 50.75
CA ALA A 209 -44.86 -21.80 49.38
C ALA A 209 -43.80 -20.72 49.19
N SER A 210 -43.61 -19.84 50.17
CA SER A 210 -42.55 -18.83 50.15
C SER A 210 -41.16 -19.47 50.25
N ALA A 211 -41.00 -20.50 51.08
CA ALA A 211 -39.76 -21.28 51.17
C ALA A 211 -39.42 -21.97 49.83
N GLN A 212 -40.42 -22.54 49.15
CA GLN A 212 -40.25 -23.15 47.84
C GLN A 212 -39.88 -22.10 46.78
N ALA A 213 -40.53 -20.92 46.78
CA ALA A 213 -40.19 -19.82 45.87
C ALA A 213 -38.73 -19.38 46.02
N ALA A 214 -38.27 -19.16 47.26
CA ALA A 214 -36.89 -18.78 47.54
C ALA A 214 -35.88 -19.87 47.13
N THR A 215 -36.21 -21.14 47.35
CA THR A 215 -35.36 -22.27 46.97
C THR A 215 -35.23 -22.38 45.45
N SER A 216 -36.34 -22.34 44.72
CA SER A 216 -36.34 -22.40 43.25
C SER A 216 -35.63 -21.21 42.61
N ALA A 217 -35.82 -20.01 43.15
CA ALA A 217 -35.12 -18.81 42.66
C ALA A 217 -33.60 -18.90 42.88
N LEU A 218 -33.16 -19.40 44.03
CA LEU A 218 -31.73 -19.62 44.31
C LEU A 218 -31.11 -20.68 43.39
N GLU A 219 -31.83 -21.76 43.11
CA GLU A 219 -31.40 -22.80 42.15
C GLU A 219 -31.28 -22.24 40.72
N SER A 220 -32.25 -21.43 40.29
CA SER A 220 -32.20 -20.75 39.00
C SER A 220 -31.02 -19.78 38.91
N ALA A 221 -30.76 -18.99 39.96
CA ALA A 221 -29.59 -18.09 40.01
C ALA A 221 -28.26 -18.85 39.99
N THR A 222 -28.21 -20.02 40.64
CA THR A 222 -27.03 -20.90 40.62
C THR A 222 -26.78 -21.47 39.22
N THR A 223 -27.84 -21.86 38.52
CA THR A 223 -27.73 -22.35 37.14
C THR A 223 -27.25 -21.26 36.19
N ALA A 224 -27.75 -20.03 36.33
CA ALA A 224 -27.30 -18.88 35.55
C ALA A 224 -25.83 -18.52 35.83
N LYS A 225 -25.38 -18.62 37.09
CA LYS A 225 -23.96 -18.47 37.47
C LYS A 225 -23.08 -19.50 36.76
N ASP A 226 -23.49 -20.75 36.75
CA ASP A 226 -22.71 -21.84 36.15
C ASP A 226 -22.60 -21.62 34.63
N ALA A 227 -23.70 -21.24 33.96
CA ALA A 227 -23.71 -20.90 32.54
C ALA A 227 -22.79 -19.71 32.21
N PHE A 228 -22.85 -18.63 33.00
CA PHE A 228 -21.94 -17.49 32.86
C PHE A 228 -20.47 -17.92 33.01
N THR A 229 -20.16 -18.68 34.06
CA THR A 229 -18.79 -19.09 34.39
C THR A 229 -18.18 -20.00 33.31
N GLU A 230 -19.02 -20.85 32.70
CA GLU A 230 -18.64 -21.74 31.60
C GLU A 230 -18.11 -20.96 30.38
N LEU A 231 -18.74 -19.83 30.03
CA LEU A 231 -18.33 -19.00 28.89
C LEU A 231 -17.35 -17.88 29.24
N GLU A 232 -17.32 -17.40 30.49
CA GLU A 232 -16.38 -16.37 30.92
C GLU A 232 -14.92 -16.87 30.86
N THR A 233 -14.70 -18.15 31.16
CA THR A 233 -13.36 -18.76 31.18
C THR A 233 -12.68 -18.75 29.79
N PRO A 234 -13.29 -19.26 28.70
CA PRO A 234 -12.71 -19.15 27.37
C PRO A 234 -12.58 -17.70 26.88
N LEU A 235 -13.55 -16.82 27.19
CA LEU A 235 -13.46 -15.40 26.84
C LEU A 235 -12.21 -14.74 27.42
N LYS A 236 -11.87 -15.00 28.70
CA LYS A 236 -10.63 -14.49 29.32
C LYS A 236 -9.37 -14.90 28.56
N ALA A 237 -9.35 -16.11 28.01
CA ALA A 237 -8.23 -16.60 27.21
C ALA A 237 -8.18 -15.91 25.83
N GLU A 238 -9.33 -15.68 25.19
CA GLU A 238 -9.43 -14.95 23.93
C GLU A 238 -8.99 -13.49 24.07
N ILE A 239 -9.45 -12.78 25.11
CA ILE A 239 -9.03 -11.40 25.41
C ILE A 239 -7.51 -11.34 25.62
N SER A 240 -6.94 -12.27 26.40
CA SER A 240 -5.50 -12.34 26.64
C SER A 240 -4.72 -12.58 25.33
N ALA A 241 -5.23 -13.43 24.44
CA ALA A 241 -4.61 -13.71 23.15
C ALA A 241 -4.70 -12.50 22.20
N ALA A 242 -5.85 -11.84 22.13
CA ALA A 242 -6.06 -10.63 21.34
C ALA A 242 -5.10 -9.52 21.77
N ASN A 243 -5.01 -9.23 23.08
CA ASN A 243 -4.08 -8.24 23.62
C ASN A 243 -2.62 -8.59 23.30
N SER A 244 -2.25 -9.86 23.39
CA SER A 244 -0.90 -10.30 23.05
C SER A 244 -0.57 -10.08 21.58
N LEU A 245 -1.54 -10.23 20.66
CA LEU A 245 -1.37 -9.90 19.24
C LEU A 245 -1.26 -8.40 19.03
N VAL A 246 -2.05 -7.59 19.74
CA VAL A 246 -1.96 -6.11 19.69
C VAL A 246 -0.57 -5.62 20.10
N GLU A 247 0.02 -6.20 21.16
CA GLU A 247 1.39 -5.88 21.59
C GLU A 247 2.47 -6.29 20.58
N GLN A 248 2.16 -7.22 19.67
CA GLN A 248 3.09 -7.79 18.68
C GLN A 248 2.92 -7.20 17.26
N ILE A 249 2.11 -6.15 17.10
CA ILE A 249 1.92 -5.50 15.81
C ILE A 249 3.24 -4.86 15.35
N VAL A 250 3.75 -5.31 14.19
CA VAL A 250 4.98 -4.83 13.57
C VAL A 250 4.83 -4.48 12.09
N ASP A 251 3.71 -4.84 11.47
CA ASP A 251 3.37 -4.63 10.08
C ASP A 251 1.84 -4.65 9.88
N LEU A 252 1.38 -4.48 8.63
CA LEU A 252 -0.03 -4.47 8.28
C LEU A 252 -0.72 -5.83 8.54
N ASP A 253 -0.08 -6.93 8.18
CA ASP A 253 -0.65 -8.28 8.35
C ASP A 253 -0.85 -8.63 9.83
N SER A 254 0.11 -8.29 10.69
CA SER A 254 -0.02 -8.46 12.14
C SER A 254 -1.07 -7.53 12.76
N ALA A 255 -1.27 -6.32 12.23
CA ALA A 255 -2.35 -5.44 12.65
C ALA A 255 -3.74 -6.01 12.28
N ILE A 256 -3.89 -6.55 11.07
CA ILE A 256 -5.12 -7.22 10.63
C ILE A 256 -5.41 -8.45 11.50
N ALA A 257 -4.41 -9.30 11.72
CA ALA A 257 -4.57 -10.48 12.57
C ALA A 257 -4.96 -10.13 14.02
N ALA A 258 -4.43 -9.03 14.56
CA ALA A 258 -4.82 -8.53 15.87
C ALA A 258 -6.29 -8.05 15.88
N LEU A 259 -6.73 -7.33 14.85
CA LEU A 259 -8.13 -6.89 14.72
C LEU A 259 -9.10 -8.07 14.59
N ASP A 260 -8.75 -9.09 13.81
CA ASP A 260 -9.57 -10.31 13.67
C ASP A 260 -9.73 -11.02 15.03
N ALA A 261 -8.65 -11.09 15.82
CA ALA A 261 -8.69 -11.67 17.16
C ALA A 261 -9.53 -10.83 18.15
N VAL A 262 -9.43 -9.50 18.10
CA VAL A 262 -10.27 -8.59 18.90
C VAL A 262 -11.74 -8.76 18.52
N THR A 263 -12.05 -8.81 17.22
CA THR A 263 -13.42 -9.01 16.71
C THR A 263 -14.00 -10.35 17.16
N SER A 264 -13.21 -11.43 17.11
CA SER A 264 -13.62 -12.73 17.63
C SER A 264 -13.93 -12.67 19.13
N ALA A 265 -13.08 -12.02 19.93
CA ALA A 265 -13.29 -11.87 21.37
C ALA A 265 -14.52 -10.99 21.69
N GLN A 266 -14.80 -9.97 20.88
CA GLN A 266 -16.03 -9.16 21.00
C GLN A 266 -17.29 -9.99 20.73
N GLY A 267 -17.25 -10.88 19.73
CA GLY A 267 -18.33 -11.83 19.47
C GLY A 267 -18.60 -12.75 20.68
N SER A 268 -17.54 -13.30 21.27
CA SER A 268 -17.65 -14.09 22.50
C SER A 268 -18.13 -13.26 23.71
N LEU A 269 -17.68 -12.01 23.83
CA LEU A 269 -18.09 -11.09 24.89
C LEU A 269 -19.60 -10.80 24.83
N SER A 270 -20.19 -10.65 23.64
CA SER A 270 -21.63 -10.44 23.49
C SER A 270 -22.43 -11.56 24.17
N ASN A 271 -22.05 -12.83 23.92
CA ASN A 271 -22.72 -13.98 24.55
C ASN A 271 -22.55 -14.00 26.08
N VAL A 272 -21.37 -13.61 26.58
CA VAL A 272 -21.11 -13.54 28.03
C VAL A 272 -21.85 -12.37 28.69
N ALA A 273 -22.04 -11.26 27.98
CA ALA A 273 -22.82 -10.12 28.46
C ALA A 273 -24.28 -10.50 28.70
N ASP A 274 -24.90 -11.22 27.75
CA ASP A 274 -26.27 -11.71 27.88
C ASP A 274 -26.42 -12.66 29.09
N LEU A 275 -25.48 -13.60 29.27
CA LEU A 275 -25.48 -14.50 30.43
C LEU A 275 -25.23 -13.77 31.76
N SER A 276 -24.42 -12.71 31.75
CA SER A 276 -24.20 -11.87 32.93
C SER A 276 -25.47 -11.10 33.31
N GLN A 277 -26.26 -10.66 32.34
CA GLN A 277 -27.54 -10.00 32.56
C GLN A 277 -28.59 -10.98 33.10
N ASP A 278 -28.69 -12.18 32.54
CA ASP A 278 -29.57 -13.24 33.07
C ASP A 278 -29.18 -13.59 34.52
N PHE A 279 -27.88 -13.80 34.79
CA PHE A 279 -27.41 -14.09 36.14
C PHE A 279 -27.75 -12.96 37.13
N THR A 280 -27.57 -11.70 36.73
CA THR A 280 -27.93 -10.53 37.55
C THR A 280 -29.42 -10.48 37.85
N THR A 281 -30.25 -10.79 36.86
CA THR A 281 -31.71 -10.83 36.99
C THR A 281 -32.12 -11.95 37.94
N LYS A 282 -31.68 -13.18 37.70
CA LYS A 282 -32.02 -14.34 38.55
C LYS A 282 -31.52 -14.17 39.99
N ALA A 283 -30.33 -13.58 40.19
CA ALA A 283 -29.82 -13.29 41.53
C ALA A 283 -30.68 -12.24 42.26
N THR A 284 -31.19 -11.23 41.54
CA THR A 284 -32.12 -10.23 42.10
C THR A 284 -33.46 -10.86 42.49
N VAL A 285 -33.96 -11.79 41.67
CA VAL A 285 -35.17 -12.59 41.96
C VAL A 285 -34.96 -13.46 43.21
N ALA A 286 -33.80 -14.11 43.34
CA ALA A 286 -33.44 -14.91 44.51
C ALA A 286 -33.43 -14.07 45.80
N VAL A 287 -32.87 -12.86 45.76
CA VAL A 287 -32.88 -11.94 46.92
C VAL A 287 -34.30 -11.51 47.28
N THR A 288 -35.12 -11.17 46.29
CA THR A 288 -36.49 -10.69 46.50
C THR A 288 -37.35 -11.78 47.13
N THR A 289 -37.39 -12.98 46.53
CA THR A 289 -38.16 -14.12 47.05
C THR A 289 -37.65 -14.62 48.41
N ALA A 290 -36.34 -14.61 48.67
CA ALA A 290 -35.80 -14.95 49.99
C ALA A 290 -36.15 -13.88 51.05
N THR A 291 -36.26 -12.61 50.66
CA THR A 291 -36.72 -11.53 51.54
C THR A 291 -38.20 -11.72 51.90
N ASP A 292 -39.05 -12.08 50.94
CA ASP A 292 -40.46 -12.37 51.17
C ASP A 292 -40.65 -13.59 52.08
N TYR A 293 -39.88 -14.67 51.83
CA TYR A 293 -39.85 -15.82 52.72
C TYR A 293 -39.43 -15.45 54.14
N LYS A 294 -38.40 -14.62 54.29
CA LYS A 294 -37.96 -14.14 55.61
C LYS A 294 -39.03 -13.31 56.32
N ALA A 295 -39.73 -12.45 55.59
CA ALA A 295 -40.82 -11.65 56.14
C ALA A 295 -41.97 -12.54 56.64
N GLU A 296 -42.36 -13.56 55.86
CA GLU A 296 -43.41 -14.51 56.25
C GLU A 296 -42.97 -15.39 57.44
N ALA A 297 -41.72 -15.89 57.43
CA ALA A 297 -41.15 -16.66 58.53
C ALA A 297 -41.13 -15.87 59.86
N ASP A 298 -40.76 -14.59 59.80
CA ASP A 298 -40.81 -13.68 60.96
C ASP A 298 -42.24 -13.43 61.44
N ALA A 299 -43.20 -13.27 60.51
CA ALA A 299 -44.59 -13.04 60.85
C ALA A 299 -45.24 -14.24 61.55
N GLN A 300 -44.89 -15.46 61.13
CA GLN A 300 -45.41 -16.70 61.71
C GLN A 300 -44.58 -17.20 62.91
N GLY A 301 -43.33 -16.76 63.05
CA GLY A 301 -42.41 -17.23 64.08
C GLY A 301 -41.89 -18.65 63.83
N GLU A 302 -41.97 -19.13 62.59
CA GLU A 302 -41.57 -20.46 62.15
C GLU A 302 -40.52 -20.36 61.04
N GLN A 303 -39.60 -21.32 60.98
CA GLN A 303 -38.54 -21.40 59.96
C GLN A 303 -37.62 -20.16 59.81
N VAL A 304 -37.55 -19.29 60.84
CA VAL A 304 -36.79 -18.03 60.80
C VAL A 304 -35.30 -18.24 60.51
N GLU A 305 -34.70 -19.30 61.06
CA GLU A 305 -33.28 -19.61 60.83
C GLU A 305 -33.03 -20.04 59.38
N GLN A 306 -33.86 -20.95 58.85
CA GLN A 306 -33.80 -21.38 57.45
C GLN A 306 -34.01 -20.22 56.47
N ALA A 307 -34.97 -19.34 56.75
CA ALA A 307 -35.20 -18.15 55.93
C ALA A 307 -34.05 -17.15 56.00
N THR A 308 -33.37 -17.05 57.15
CA THR A 308 -32.16 -16.23 57.29
C THR A 308 -31.02 -16.77 56.44
N GLU A 309 -30.80 -18.09 56.46
CA GLU A 309 -29.78 -18.75 55.64
C GLU A 309 -30.09 -18.60 54.14
N ALA A 310 -31.35 -18.76 53.73
CA ALA A 310 -31.78 -18.58 52.34
C ALA A 310 -31.48 -17.15 51.85
N LEU A 311 -31.79 -16.12 52.66
CA LEU A 311 -31.51 -14.73 52.32
C LEU A 311 -30.00 -14.46 52.25
N GLN A 312 -29.19 -15.02 53.15
CA GLN A 312 -27.74 -14.88 53.11
C GLN A 312 -27.15 -15.51 51.84
N ASN A 313 -27.60 -16.71 51.46
CA ASN A 313 -27.16 -17.37 50.24
C ASN A 313 -27.55 -16.58 48.98
N ALA A 314 -28.77 -16.05 48.93
CA ALA A 314 -29.21 -15.20 47.83
C ALA A 314 -28.39 -13.90 47.73
N GLN A 315 -28.07 -13.26 48.87
CA GLN A 315 -27.22 -12.07 48.91
C GLN A 315 -25.79 -12.37 48.45
N GLN A 316 -25.24 -13.54 48.79
CA GLN A 316 -23.94 -13.97 48.30
C GLN A 316 -23.96 -14.15 46.77
N ILE A 317 -24.97 -14.82 46.23
CA ILE A 317 -25.10 -15.02 44.78
C ILE A 317 -25.26 -13.68 44.04
N LYS A 318 -25.97 -12.71 44.66
CA LYS A 318 -26.12 -11.36 44.11
C LYS A 318 -24.79 -10.61 44.04
N ALA A 319 -23.95 -10.71 45.08
CA ALA A 319 -22.62 -10.10 45.07
C ALA A 319 -21.71 -10.71 43.99
N GLU A 320 -21.84 -12.01 43.72
CA GLU A 320 -21.13 -12.67 42.62
C GLU A 320 -21.64 -12.20 41.25
N ALA A 321 -22.96 -12.02 41.09
CA ALA A 321 -23.54 -11.46 39.86
C ALA A 321 -23.12 -9.99 39.61
N ASP A 322 -23.06 -9.17 40.66
CA ASP A 322 -22.56 -7.79 40.55
C ASP A 322 -21.08 -7.75 40.14
N THR A 323 -20.30 -8.74 40.59
CA THR A 323 -18.90 -8.92 40.17
C THR A 323 -18.81 -9.32 38.70
N ALA A 324 -19.65 -10.26 38.25
CA ALA A 324 -19.74 -10.67 36.84
C ALA A 324 -20.08 -9.49 35.92
N ALA A 325 -21.09 -8.68 36.27
CA ALA A 325 -21.47 -7.49 35.51
C ALA A 325 -20.33 -6.45 35.44
N SER A 326 -19.59 -6.29 36.54
CA SER A 326 -18.40 -5.42 36.57
C SER A 326 -17.26 -5.96 35.68
N SER A 327 -17.06 -7.29 35.65
CA SER A 327 -16.08 -7.93 34.76
C SER A 327 -16.43 -7.73 33.28
N VAL A 328 -17.70 -7.91 32.88
CA VAL A 328 -18.16 -7.66 31.51
C VAL A 328 -17.89 -6.21 31.08
N THR A 329 -18.13 -5.25 31.98
CA THR A 329 -17.82 -3.83 31.74
C THR A 329 -16.32 -3.60 31.52
N ALA A 330 -15.47 -4.27 32.31
CA ALA A 330 -14.02 -4.21 32.17
C ALA A 330 -13.55 -4.83 30.84
N TYR A 331 -14.07 -6.00 30.47
CA TYR A 331 -13.74 -6.67 29.19
C TYR A 331 -14.14 -5.83 27.99
N THR A 332 -15.32 -5.18 28.05
CA THR A 332 -15.77 -4.25 27.00
C THR A 332 -14.76 -3.10 26.81
N SER A 333 -14.31 -2.51 27.92
CA SER A 333 -13.34 -1.40 27.88
C SER A 333 -11.96 -1.85 27.37
N GLU A 334 -11.52 -3.04 27.79
CA GLU A 334 -10.25 -3.63 27.39
C GLU A 334 -10.21 -3.94 25.89
N LEU A 335 -11.24 -4.62 25.37
CA LEU A 335 -11.36 -4.91 23.94
C LEU A 335 -11.52 -3.65 23.09
N SER A 336 -12.27 -2.65 23.56
CA SER A 336 -12.38 -1.36 22.85
C SER A 336 -11.03 -0.64 22.74
N THR A 337 -10.21 -0.67 23.79
CA THR A 337 -8.85 -0.09 23.76
C THR A 337 -7.93 -0.88 22.81
N ALA A 338 -8.03 -2.21 22.82
CA ALA A 338 -7.28 -3.08 21.94
C ALA A 338 -7.65 -2.87 20.46
N GLU A 339 -8.94 -2.70 20.17
CA GLU A 339 -9.46 -2.38 18.85
C GLU A 339 -8.91 -1.04 18.35
N GLU A 340 -9.04 0.03 19.14
CA GLU A 340 -8.55 1.37 18.79
C GLU A 340 -7.06 1.35 18.47
N THR A 341 -6.27 0.67 19.32
CA THR A 341 -4.82 0.54 19.11
C THR A 341 -4.50 -0.20 17.82
N ALA A 342 -5.19 -1.31 17.54
CA ALA A 342 -4.94 -2.10 16.34
C ALA A 342 -5.38 -1.36 15.06
N GLN A 343 -6.50 -0.63 15.11
CA GLN A 343 -6.97 0.23 14.01
C GLN A 343 -6.00 1.38 13.73
N GLU A 344 -5.52 2.08 14.77
CA GLU A 344 -4.54 3.16 14.62
C GLU A 344 -3.26 2.64 13.95
N ARG A 345 -2.75 1.48 14.39
CA ARG A 345 -1.57 0.86 13.78
C ARG A 345 -1.81 0.41 12.35
N LYS A 346 -2.97 -0.21 12.05
CA LYS A 346 -3.35 -0.57 10.69
C LYS A 346 -3.33 0.64 9.76
N LEU A 347 -4.00 1.73 10.14
CA LEU A 347 -4.05 2.97 9.36
C LEU A 347 -2.66 3.57 9.16
N ALA A 348 -1.80 3.55 10.18
CA ALA A 348 -0.44 4.03 10.06
C ALA A 348 0.39 3.22 9.04
N TYR A 349 0.23 1.90 8.99
CA TYR A 349 0.90 1.06 7.99
C TYR A 349 0.31 1.23 6.59
N GLU A 350 -1.00 1.38 6.46
CA GLU A 350 -1.65 1.68 5.18
C GLU A 350 -1.15 3.02 4.62
N GLN A 351 -1.07 4.06 5.45
CA GLN A 351 -0.51 5.35 5.05
C GLN A 351 0.98 5.22 4.67
N GLN A 352 1.77 4.46 5.44
CA GLN A 352 3.18 4.26 5.12
C GLN A 352 3.36 3.57 3.75
N LEU A 353 2.52 2.58 3.42
CA LEU A 353 2.57 1.90 2.12
C LEU A 353 2.27 2.87 0.96
N GLU A 354 1.32 3.77 1.15
CA GLU A 354 0.99 4.79 0.15
C GLU A 354 2.09 5.83 0.00
N ASP A 355 2.64 6.34 1.11
CA ASP A 355 3.79 7.26 1.09
C ASP A 355 5.01 6.61 0.40
N ASP A 356 5.24 5.32 0.64
CA ASP A 356 6.32 4.56 0.03
C ASP A 356 6.09 4.35 -1.47
N ARG A 357 4.84 4.18 -1.91
CA ARG A 357 4.45 4.12 -3.33
C ARG A 357 4.70 5.46 -4.03
N GLU A 358 4.25 6.57 -3.45
CA GLU A 358 4.46 7.91 -4.01
C GLU A 358 5.96 8.25 -4.09
N LEU A 359 6.72 7.92 -3.04
CA LEU A 359 8.17 8.10 -3.03
C LEU A 359 8.84 7.26 -4.12
N ASN A 360 8.41 6.02 -4.30
CA ASN A 360 8.93 5.16 -5.36
C ASN A 360 8.69 5.78 -6.76
N GLU A 361 7.48 6.24 -7.04
CA GLU A 361 7.13 6.89 -8.31
C GLU A 361 7.98 8.15 -8.55
N ALA A 362 8.17 8.98 -7.51
CA ALA A 362 9.03 10.16 -7.58
C ALA A 362 10.49 9.80 -7.86
N LEU A 363 11.04 8.77 -7.21
CA LEU A 363 12.40 8.30 -7.43
C LEU A 363 12.60 7.76 -8.84
N VAL A 364 11.65 6.97 -9.36
CA VAL A 364 11.68 6.47 -10.75
C VAL A 364 11.65 7.64 -11.75
N GLY A 365 10.83 8.66 -11.49
CA GLY A 365 10.79 9.89 -12.28
C GLY A 365 12.14 10.63 -12.28
N GLN A 366 12.75 10.80 -11.10
CA GLN A 366 14.06 11.45 -10.97
C GLN A 366 15.19 10.66 -11.65
N ILE A 367 15.21 9.33 -11.52
CA ILE A 367 16.17 8.47 -12.24
C ILE A 367 16.06 8.70 -13.74
N SER A 368 14.82 8.73 -14.27
CA SER A 368 14.56 8.93 -15.70
C SER A 368 15.04 10.30 -16.18
N GLU A 369 14.82 11.36 -15.40
CA GLU A 369 15.30 12.71 -15.71
C GLU A 369 16.84 12.77 -15.74
N GLN A 370 17.50 12.17 -14.73
CA GLN A 370 18.96 12.16 -14.67
C GLN A 370 19.58 11.32 -15.80
N LEU A 371 18.95 10.21 -16.21
CA LEU A 371 19.37 9.45 -17.38
C LEU A 371 19.29 10.27 -18.68
N GLN A 372 18.26 11.12 -18.84
CA GLN A 372 18.17 12.02 -19.99
C GLN A 372 19.30 13.05 -19.98
N LEU A 373 19.59 13.66 -18.83
CA LEU A 373 20.70 14.61 -18.70
C LEU A 373 22.05 13.95 -18.96
N LEU A 374 22.24 12.70 -18.51
CA LEU A 374 23.45 11.91 -18.73
C LEU A 374 23.63 11.50 -20.20
N SER A 375 22.53 11.27 -20.93
CA SER A 375 22.59 10.79 -22.33
C SER A 375 23.29 11.77 -23.28
N VAL A 376 23.20 13.07 -23.02
CA VAL A 376 23.82 14.12 -23.85
C VAL A 376 25.35 14.04 -23.82
N PRO A 377 26.04 14.17 -22.66
CA PRO A 377 27.47 14.02 -22.60
C PRO A 377 27.91 12.62 -23.06
N GLN A 378 27.18 11.56 -22.72
CA GLN A 378 27.51 10.20 -23.20
C GLN A 378 27.57 10.11 -24.73
N GLY A 379 26.54 10.62 -25.41
CA GLY A 379 26.48 10.63 -26.88
C GLY A 379 27.61 11.46 -27.50
N GLU A 380 27.86 12.65 -26.96
CA GLU A 380 28.92 13.53 -27.46
C GLU A 380 30.32 12.93 -27.26
N ILE A 381 30.61 12.39 -26.07
CA ILE A 381 31.90 11.76 -25.75
C ILE A 381 32.13 10.56 -26.68
N THR A 382 31.14 9.70 -26.88
CA THR A 382 31.26 8.55 -27.80
C THR A 382 31.47 9.00 -29.26
N GLY A 383 30.85 10.11 -29.66
CA GLY A 383 31.12 10.73 -30.95
C GLY A 383 32.59 11.14 -31.10
N PHE A 384 33.13 11.87 -30.12
CA PHE A 384 34.52 12.32 -30.15
C PHE A 384 35.54 11.20 -29.95
N GLU A 385 35.23 10.14 -29.19
CA GLU A 385 36.04 8.93 -29.11
C GLU A 385 36.20 8.30 -30.51
N THR A 386 35.13 8.30 -31.31
CA THR A 386 35.15 7.81 -32.70
C THR A 386 35.99 8.71 -33.60
N GLU A 387 35.85 10.03 -33.47
CA GLU A 387 36.68 10.99 -34.23
C GLU A 387 38.17 10.86 -33.88
N LEU A 388 38.51 10.65 -32.61
CA LEU A 388 39.88 10.41 -32.17
C LEU A 388 40.49 9.17 -32.84
N VAL A 389 39.71 8.10 -33.00
CA VAL A 389 40.15 6.90 -33.74
C VAL A 389 40.45 7.24 -35.20
N GLN A 390 39.59 8.00 -35.86
CA GLN A 390 39.83 8.42 -37.26
C GLN A 390 41.07 9.32 -37.40
N VAL A 391 41.32 10.20 -36.44
CA VAL A 391 42.54 11.03 -36.40
C VAL A 391 43.79 10.14 -36.26
N LYS A 392 43.75 9.15 -35.37
CA LYS A 392 44.85 8.16 -35.20
C LYS A 392 45.14 7.39 -36.48
N GLU A 393 44.10 7.02 -37.23
CA GLU A 393 44.27 6.33 -38.52
C GLU A 393 45.00 7.19 -39.55
N LYS A 394 44.76 8.52 -39.59
CA LYS A 394 45.50 9.45 -40.47
C LYS A 394 46.99 9.48 -40.13
N GLY A 395 47.35 9.40 -38.85
CA GLY A 395 48.75 9.36 -38.41
C GLY A 395 49.51 8.12 -38.91
N THR A 396 48.82 6.98 -39.07
CA THR A 396 49.44 5.69 -39.39
C THR A 396 50.12 5.65 -40.78
N ASN A 397 49.60 6.39 -41.76
CA ASN A 397 50.10 6.40 -43.14
C ASN A 397 50.79 7.71 -43.55
N THR A 398 51.16 8.54 -42.58
CA THR A 398 51.77 9.83 -42.83
C THR A 398 53.26 9.67 -43.23
N ASN A 399 53.60 9.96 -44.49
CA ASN A 399 54.97 9.84 -45.04
C ASN A 399 55.40 11.00 -45.95
N THR A 400 54.64 12.09 -45.96
CA THR A 400 54.96 13.34 -46.66
C THR A 400 54.58 14.52 -45.77
N VAL A 401 55.17 15.69 -46.05
CA VAL A 401 54.85 16.93 -45.33
C VAL A 401 53.37 17.29 -45.45
N ASP A 402 52.77 17.10 -46.62
CA ASP A 402 51.36 17.41 -46.87
C ASP A 402 50.44 16.52 -46.02
N LEU A 403 50.66 15.20 -46.03
CA LEU A 403 49.90 14.27 -45.19
C LEU A 403 50.12 14.51 -43.69
N ALA A 404 51.32 14.91 -43.29
CA ALA A 404 51.61 15.24 -41.89
C ALA A 404 50.94 16.54 -41.46
N THR A 405 50.80 17.49 -42.38
CA THR A 405 50.07 18.73 -42.17
C THR A 405 48.57 18.43 -42.04
N GLU A 406 48.00 17.58 -42.90
CA GLU A 406 46.60 17.16 -42.79
C GLU A 406 46.29 16.42 -41.48
N TYR A 407 47.20 15.54 -41.04
CA TYR A 407 47.08 14.85 -39.76
C TYR A 407 47.15 15.82 -38.57
N TYR A 408 48.15 16.73 -38.55
CA TYR A 408 48.27 17.75 -37.50
C TYR A 408 47.07 18.68 -37.44
N LEU A 409 46.58 19.16 -38.59
CA LEU A 409 45.37 19.98 -38.66
C LEU A 409 44.12 19.23 -38.18
N ALA A 410 43.99 17.93 -38.49
CA ALA A 410 42.89 17.11 -38.01
C ALA A 410 42.95 16.91 -36.48
N ALA A 411 44.12 16.64 -35.91
CA ALA A 411 44.30 16.53 -34.45
C ALA A 411 44.02 17.85 -33.74
N LEU A 412 44.51 18.98 -34.28
CA LEU A 412 44.27 20.31 -33.73
C LEU A 412 42.79 20.72 -33.83
N SER A 413 42.12 20.35 -34.92
CA SER A 413 40.68 20.57 -35.09
C SER A 413 39.87 19.80 -34.03
N LEU A 414 40.26 18.56 -33.73
CA LEU A 414 39.62 17.75 -32.70
C LEU A 414 39.85 18.33 -31.29
N GLN A 415 41.07 18.78 -30.98
CA GLN A 415 41.38 19.49 -29.72
C GLN A 415 40.59 20.80 -29.59
N THR A 416 40.39 21.52 -30.70
CA THR A 416 39.59 22.74 -30.71
C THR A 416 38.10 22.42 -30.50
N ALA A 417 37.60 21.34 -31.08
CA ALA A 417 36.22 20.88 -30.91
C ALA A 417 35.94 20.43 -29.46
N VAL A 418 36.88 19.68 -28.86
CA VAL A 418 36.88 19.31 -27.43
C VAL A 418 37.62 20.37 -26.61
N SER A 419 37.17 21.62 -26.74
CA SER A 419 37.74 22.76 -26.01
C SER A 419 37.61 22.60 -24.49
N VAL A 420 38.42 23.38 -23.75
CA VAL A 420 38.32 23.48 -22.28
C VAL A 420 36.90 23.86 -21.83
N ASP A 421 36.22 24.74 -22.57
CA ASP A 421 34.83 25.13 -22.25
C ASP A 421 33.86 23.95 -22.43
N LYS A 422 34.04 23.13 -23.47
CA LYS A 422 33.23 21.92 -23.69
C LYS A 422 33.47 20.89 -22.58
N GLN A 423 34.73 20.65 -22.21
CA GLN A 423 35.11 19.79 -21.10
C GLN A 423 34.49 20.27 -19.77
N ASN A 424 34.59 21.56 -19.48
CA ASN A 424 34.00 22.16 -18.29
C ASN A 424 32.47 22.01 -18.28
N GLY A 425 31.82 22.12 -19.45
CA GLY A 425 30.39 21.87 -19.61
C GLY A 425 29.98 20.44 -19.27
N TRP A 426 30.72 19.44 -19.78
CA TRP A 426 30.50 18.04 -19.41
C TRP A 426 30.74 17.80 -17.93
N ASN A 427 31.85 18.28 -17.38
CA ASN A 427 32.18 18.09 -15.96
C ASN A 427 31.12 18.72 -15.04
N THR A 428 30.60 19.90 -15.38
CA THR A 428 29.54 20.56 -14.61
C THR A 428 28.26 19.71 -14.64
N THR A 429 27.86 19.25 -15.83
CA THR A 429 26.66 18.41 -16.00
C THR A 429 26.80 17.09 -15.24
N LEU A 430 27.91 16.38 -15.45
CA LEU A 430 28.17 15.08 -14.82
C LEU A 430 28.35 15.19 -13.31
N SER A 431 28.89 16.29 -12.79
CA SER A 431 28.95 16.52 -11.34
C SER A 431 27.54 16.69 -10.78
N GLY A 432 26.70 17.51 -11.40
CA GLY A 432 25.31 17.70 -10.97
C GLY A 432 24.49 16.41 -11.01
N VAL A 433 24.64 15.61 -12.07
CA VAL A 433 24.01 14.29 -12.17
C VAL A 433 24.55 13.34 -11.10
N SER A 434 25.85 13.34 -10.82
CA SER A 434 26.45 12.48 -9.79
C SER A 434 25.95 12.81 -8.38
N ASP A 435 25.89 14.09 -8.03
CA ASP A 435 25.37 14.54 -6.73
C ASP A 435 23.92 14.10 -6.57
N LYS A 436 23.09 14.29 -7.60
CA LYS A 436 21.69 13.86 -7.57
C LYS A 436 21.53 12.35 -7.53
N ALA A 437 22.34 11.61 -8.28
CA ALA A 437 22.31 10.15 -8.26
C ALA A 437 22.65 9.59 -6.87
N GLN A 438 23.59 10.19 -6.13
CA GLN A 438 23.91 9.80 -4.75
C GLN A 438 22.75 10.04 -3.78
N GLU A 439 22.04 11.17 -3.92
CA GLU A 439 20.81 11.43 -3.15
C GLU A 439 19.74 10.37 -3.44
N ILE A 440 19.48 10.08 -4.73
CA ILE A 440 18.49 9.09 -5.16
C ILE A 440 18.84 7.70 -4.62
N VAL A 441 20.11 7.27 -4.72
CA VAL A 441 20.58 5.98 -4.17
C VAL A 441 20.30 5.88 -2.68
N SER A 442 20.55 6.95 -1.93
CA SER A 442 20.33 6.98 -0.48
C SER A 442 18.84 6.80 -0.14
N SER A 443 17.96 7.56 -0.82
CA SER A 443 16.51 7.45 -0.64
C SER A 443 15.95 6.10 -1.08
N ALA A 444 16.39 5.59 -2.24
CA ALA A 444 15.96 4.30 -2.76
C ALA A 444 16.43 3.13 -1.88
N THR A 445 17.61 3.24 -1.27
CA THR A 445 18.12 2.26 -0.30
C THR A 445 17.26 2.26 0.97
N ALA A 446 16.91 3.43 1.50
CA ALA A 446 16.04 3.54 2.66
C ALA A 446 14.64 2.95 2.36
N LEU A 447 14.11 3.20 1.16
CA LEU A 447 12.84 2.63 0.70
C LEU A 447 12.90 1.10 0.57
N ALA A 448 13.92 0.55 -0.10
CA ALA A 448 14.08 -0.89 -0.27
C ALA A 448 14.31 -1.64 1.06
N ASN A 449 14.94 -1.00 2.05
CA ASN A 449 15.08 -1.57 3.40
C ASN A 449 13.75 -1.64 4.17
N ARG A 450 12.80 -0.75 3.86
CA ARG A 450 11.45 -0.76 4.46
C ARG A 450 10.53 -1.75 3.77
N ASN A 451 10.55 -1.78 2.43
CA ASN A 451 9.82 -2.76 1.63
C ASN A 451 10.71 -3.27 0.48
N SER A 452 10.97 -4.59 0.50
CA SER A 452 11.84 -5.26 -0.48
C SER A 452 11.31 -5.22 -1.92
N GLU A 453 10.02 -4.95 -2.16
CA GLU A 453 9.44 -4.78 -3.50
C GLU A 453 10.12 -3.65 -4.28
N TYR A 454 10.66 -2.65 -3.58
CA TYR A 454 11.33 -1.49 -4.19
C TYR A 454 12.82 -1.69 -4.44
N THR A 455 13.33 -2.91 -4.33
CA THR A 455 14.73 -3.24 -4.64
C THR A 455 15.12 -2.84 -6.07
N SER A 456 14.20 -3.00 -7.04
CA SER A 456 14.45 -2.62 -8.44
C SER A 456 14.74 -1.12 -8.62
N THR A 457 14.07 -0.25 -7.86
CA THR A 457 14.31 1.21 -7.88
C THR A 457 15.69 1.54 -7.33
N LYS A 458 16.11 0.87 -6.25
CA LYS A 458 17.48 0.98 -5.73
C LYS A 458 18.51 0.55 -6.77
N ASP A 459 18.32 -0.60 -7.41
CA ASP A 459 19.25 -1.11 -8.41
C ASP A 459 19.37 -0.15 -9.62
N ASN A 460 18.27 0.46 -10.03
CA ASN A 460 18.26 1.47 -11.09
C ASN A 460 19.01 2.75 -10.68
N ALA A 461 18.87 3.19 -9.42
CA ALA A 461 19.62 4.33 -8.88
C ALA A 461 21.13 4.04 -8.83
N ASP A 462 21.53 2.84 -8.38
CA ASP A 462 22.92 2.39 -8.36
C ASP A 462 23.51 2.36 -9.79
N ALA A 463 22.73 1.87 -10.76
CA ALA A 463 23.14 1.84 -12.16
C ALA A 463 23.34 3.24 -12.76
N LEU A 464 22.48 4.21 -12.42
CA LEU A 464 22.63 5.61 -12.82
C LEU A 464 23.94 6.21 -12.29
N LEU A 465 24.25 6.00 -11.00
CA LEU A 465 25.47 6.50 -10.39
C LEU A 465 26.71 5.90 -11.07
N ALA A 466 26.74 4.58 -11.24
CA ALA A 466 27.83 3.89 -11.92
C ALA A 466 28.02 4.34 -13.38
N SER A 467 26.92 4.58 -14.11
CA SER A 467 26.96 5.09 -15.48
C SER A 467 27.52 6.51 -15.55
N THR A 468 27.21 7.33 -14.55
CA THR A 468 27.72 8.71 -14.42
C THR A 468 29.22 8.71 -14.16
N GLU A 469 29.69 7.91 -13.20
CA GLU A 469 31.12 7.75 -12.88
C GLU A 469 31.92 7.23 -14.09
N GLN A 470 31.38 6.25 -14.80
CA GLN A 470 31.99 5.73 -16.02
C GLN A 470 32.12 6.83 -17.09
N THR A 471 31.10 7.67 -17.25
CA THR A 471 31.10 8.77 -18.23
C THR A 471 32.11 9.85 -17.84
N GLN A 472 32.23 10.18 -16.56
CA GLN A 472 33.27 11.11 -16.05
C GLN A 472 34.69 10.59 -16.33
N ALA A 473 34.93 9.30 -16.13
CA ALA A 473 36.23 8.68 -16.44
C ALA A 473 36.56 8.78 -17.93
N LYS A 474 35.56 8.59 -18.81
CA LYS A 474 35.73 8.74 -20.26
C LYS A 474 36.10 10.16 -20.67
N VAL A 475 35.56 11.20 -20.02
CA VAL A 475 35.96 12.60 -20.32
C VAL A 475 37.47 12.78 -20.17
N SER A 476 38.02 12.34 -19.04
CA SER A 476 39.44 12.48 -18.74
C SER A 476 40.31 11.66 -19.71
N ALA A 477 39.86 10.45 -20.06
CA ALA A 477 40.56 9.59 -21.01
C ALA A 477 40.55 10.16 -22.44
N LEU A 478 39.41 10.72 -22.89
CA LEU A 478 39.26 11.33 -24.20
C LEU A 478 40.17 12.56 -24.34
N VAL A 479 40.12 13.50 -23.39
CA VAL A 479 40.94 14.72 -23.41
C VAL A 479 42.43 14.38 -23.44
N SER A 480 42.87 13.50 -22.54
CA SER A 480 44.26 13.01 -22.52
C SER A 480 44.65 12.34 -23.84
N GLY A 481 43.75 11.55 -24.43
CA GLY A 481 43.95 10.90 -25.72
C GLY A 481 44.10 11.89 -26.88
N ILE A 482 43.33 12.98 -26.88
CA ILE A 482 43.42 14.04 -27.89
C ILE A 482 44.74 14.82 -27.74
N ASP A 483 45.10 15.23 -26.52
CA ASP A 483 46.34 15.98 -26.28
C ASP A 483 47.60 15.19 -26.66
N ALA A 484 47.60 13.89 -26.35
CA ALA A 484 48.65 12.98 -26.78
C ALA A 484 48.72 12.88 -28.31
N GLU A 485 47.58 12.81 -28.99
CA GLU A 485 47.55 12.70 -30.45
C GLU A 485 47.98 13.99 -31.16
N VAL A 486 47.64 15.17 -30.62
CA VAL A 486 48.18 16.46 -31.09
C VAL A 486 49.69 16.48 -30.98
N SER A 487 50.24 16.05 -29.84
CA SER A 487 51.69 15.96 -29.63
C SER A 487 52.37 14.99 -30.61
N ASN A 488 51.74 13.84 -30.85
CA ASN A 488 52.20 12.86 -31.85
C ASN A 488 52.21 13.46 -33.26
N ALA A 489 51.14 14.17 -33.64
CA ALA A 489 51.01 14.79 -34.95
C ALA A 489 52.03 15.93 -35.15
N GLU A 490 52.29 16.74 -34.13
CA GLU A 490 53.31 17.80 -34.16
C GLU A 490 54.72 17.23 -34.33
N ALA A 491 55.06 16.19 -33.57
CA ALA A 491 56.35 15.51 -33.69
C ALA A 491 56.53 14.89 -35.08
N LYS A 492 55.46 14.31 -35.63
CA LYS A 492 55.46 13.72 -36.97
C LYS A 492 55.63 14.77 -38.06
N LEU A 493 54.92 15.90 -37.98
CA LEU A 493 55.09 17.03 -38.90
C LEU A 493 56.51 17.58 -38.86
N THR A 494 57.07 17.77 -37.67
CA THR A 494 58.45 18.24 -37.48
C THR A 494 59.44 17.29 -38.14
N LEU A 495 59.28 15.98 -37.95
CA LEU A 495 60.13 14.97 -38.57
C LEU A 495 60.06 15.02 -40.10
N GLU A 496 58.86 15.05 -40.68
CA GLU A 496 58.70 15.09 -42.14
C GLU A 496 59.26 16.41 -42.74
N GLN A 497 59.12 17.53 -42.04
CA GLN A 497 59.76 18.79 -42.45
C GLN A 497 61.29 18.71 -42.43
N GLN A 498 61.87 18.07 -41.41
CA GLN A 498 63.31 17.84 -41.33
C GLN A 498 63.80 16.91 -42.46
N ILE A 499 63.05 15.85 -42.76
CA ILE A 499 63.35 14.94 -43.88
C ILE A 499 63.30 15.71 -45.21
N ALA A 500 62.25 16.53 -45.43
CA ALA A 500 62.12 17.33 -46.65
C ALA A 500 63.26 18.36 -46.79
N ALA A 501 63.66 19.03 -45.69
CA ALA A 501 64.78 19.96 -45.69
C ALA A 501 66.13 19.26 -45.96
N ALA A 502 66.35 18.08 -45.37
CA ALA A 502 67.54 17.26 -45.62
C ALA A 502 67.60 16.75 -47.06
N LEU A 503 66.46 16.33 -47.62
CA LEU A 503 66.36 15.92 -49.02
C LEU A 503 66.67 17.08 -49.96
N LYS A 504 66.16 18.29 -49.67
CA LYS A 504 66.47 19.50 -50.43
C LYS A 504 67.96 19.86 -50.35
N LEU A 505 68.56 19.84 -49.15
CA LEU A 505 69.99 20.09 -48.97
C LEU A 505 70.83 19.07 -49.74
N ALA A 506 70.46 17.79 -49.71
CA ALA A 506 71.14 16.75 -50.48
C ALA A 506 71.00 16.98 -51.99
N GLN A 507 69.83 17.38 -52.47
CA GLN A 507 69.61 17.75 -53.88
C GLN A 507 70.44 18.97 -54.29
N ASP A 508 70.49 20.01 -53.46
CA ASP A 508 71.29 21.20 -53.68
C ASP A 508 72.79 20.85 -53.73
N LEU A 509 73.29 20.03 -52.79
CA LEU A 509 74.67 19.53 -52.77
C LEU A 509 75.02 18.65 -53.97
N ILE A 510 74.09 17.79 -54.42
CA ILE A 510 74.27 16.99 -55.64
C ILE A 510 74.40 17.93 -56.85
N THR A 511 73.57 18.95 -56.93
CA THR A 511 73.59 19.94 -58.02
C THR A 511 74.89 20.76 -58.00
N GLU A 512 75.34 21.18 -56.81
CA GLU A 512 76.62 21.88 -56.62
C GLU A 512 77.80 20.98 -57.01
N THR A 513 77.80 19.71 -56.62
CA THR A 513 78.84 18.73 -56.98
C THR A 513 78.87 18.50 -58.49
N GLN A 514 77.71 18.34 -59.14
CA GLN A 514 77.62 18.22 -60.60
C GLN A 514 78.15 19.49 -61.31
N THR A 515 77.91 20.66 -60.73
CA THR A 515 78.43 21.93 -61.24
C THR A 515 79.96 22.00 -61.10
N ALA A 516 80.49 21.66 -59.92
CA ALA A 516 81.93 21.62 -59.66
C ALA A 516 82.66 20.57 -60.52
N GLU A 517 82.08 19.38 -60.73
CA GLU A 517 82.61 18.35 -61.62
C GLU A 517 82.72 18.87 -63.06
N THR A 518 81.72 19.63 -63.52
CA THR A 518 81.74 20.28 -64.84
C THR A 518 82.83 21.36 -64.92
N GLU A 519 83.04 22.13 -63.85
CA GLU A 519 84.07 23.17 -63.78
C GLU A 519 85.48 22.57 -63.77
N VAL A 520 85.74 21.53 -62.97
CA VAL A 520 87.01 20.78 -62.94
C VAL A 520 87.31 20.18 -64.32
N ALA A 521 86.33 19.54 -64.96
CA ALA A 521 86.50 18.98 -66.30
C ALA A 521 86.85 20.08 -67.34
N THR A 522 86.27 21.27 -67.20
CA THR A 522 86.58 22.42 -68.06
C THR A 522 88.00 22.92 -67.83
N LYS A 523 88.41 23.11 -66.56
CA LYS A 523 89.75 23.57 -66.18
C LYS A 523 90.84 22.57 -66.57
N GLN A 524 90.56 21.27 -66.44
CA GLN A 524 91.45 20.22 -66.93
C GLN A 524 91.69 20.33 -68.44
N ALA A 525 90.62 20.52 -69.22
CA ALA A 525 90.73 20.69 -70.67
C ALA A 525 91.50 21.96 -71.06
N GLU A 526 91.29 23.08 -70.35
CA GLU A 526 92.04 24.33 -70.53
C GLU A 526 93.54 24.15 -70.23
N PHE A 527 93.86 23.47 -69.12
CA PHE A 527 95.24 23.13 -68.77
C PHE A 527 95.89 22.22 -69.81
N GLU A 528 95.22 21.13 -70.22
CA GLU A 528 95.75 20.21 -71.24
C GLU A 528 96.01 20.93 -72.57
N ALA A 529 95.13 21.84 -72.99
CA ALA A 529 95.33 22.67 -74.17
C ALA A 529 96.55 23.59 -74.03
N ALA A 530 96.65 24.32 -72.92
CA ALA A 530 97.77 25.24 -72.66
C ALA A 530 99.11 24.50 -72.49
N TYR A 531 99.11 23.34 -71.85
CA TYR A 531 100.29 22.48 -71.71
C TYR A 531 100.78 21.98 -73.07
N ASN A 532 99.86 21.50 -73.93
CA ASN A 532 100.20 21.07 -75.28
C ASN A 532 100.74 22.23 -76.13
N GLU A 533 100.17 23.43 -76.00
CA GLU A 533 100.64 24.63 -76.69
C GLU A 533 102.03 25.06 -76.20
N ALA A 534 102.28 25.04 -74.88
CA ALA A 534 103.59 25.28 -74.29
C ALA A 534 104.65 24.26 -74.76
N GLN A 535 104.28 22.97 -74.81
CA GLN A 535 105.15 21.92 -75.30
C GLN A 535 105.47 22.08 -76.79
N ALA A 536 104.47 22.43 -77.60
CA ALA A 536 104.66 22.72 -79.02
C ALA A 536 105.56 23.96 -79.24
N ALA A 537 105.34 25.04 -78.49
CA ALA A 537 106.14 26.25 -78.58
C ALA A 537 107.60 26.03 -78.14
N PHE A 538 107.82 25.24 -77.07
CA PHE A 538 109.16 24.85 -76.62
C PHE A 538 109.93 24.06 -77.69
N ASN A 539 109.25 23.14 -78.39
CA ASN A 539 109.88 22.35 -79.45
C ASN A 539 110.24 23.16 -80.70
N ASN A 540 109.64 24.35 -80.89
CA ASN A 540 109.80 25.21 -82.07
C ASN A 540 110.70 26.44 -81.82
N ILE A 541 111.57 26.41 -80.81
CA ILE A 541 112.49 27.51 -80.52
C ILE A 541 113.63 27.53 -81.56
N GLU A 542 113.64 28.55 -82.42
CA GLU A 542 114.67 28.74 -83.45
C GLU A 542 115.42 30.08 -83.32
N ASN A 543 114.80 31.06 -82.67
CA ASN A 543 115.32 32.39 -82.41
C ASN A 543 114.76 33.00 -81.11
N LEU A 544 115.24 34.20 -80.75
CA LEU A 544 114.84 34.89 -79.53
C LEU A 544 113.32 35.18 -79.44
N GLY A 545 112.67 35.47 -80.58
CA GLY A 545 111.23 35.71 -80.64
C GLY A 545 110.42 34.44 -80.37
N THR A 546 110.84 33.31 -80.93
CA THR A 546 110.22 31.99 -80.66
C THR A 546 110.52 31.49 -79.24
N ALA A 547 111.67 31.86 -78.65
CA ALA A 547 111.99 31.56 -77.26
C ALA A 547 111.10 32.33 -76.27
N GLN A 548 110.77 33.59 -76.57
CA GLN A 548 109.83 34.37 -75.76
C GLN A 548 108.40 33.80 -75.85
N GLN A 549 107.96 33.37 -77.04
CA GLN A 549 106.66 32.69 -77.20
C GLN A 549 106.57 31.38 -76.41
N ALA A 550 107.65 30.60 -76.36
CA ALA A 550 107.70 29.38 -75.55
C ALA A 550 107.66 29.68 -74.05
N LEU A 551 108.31 30.75 -73.60
CA LEU A 551 108.25 31.20 -72.21
C LEU A 551 106.84 31.69 -71.83
N ASP A 552 106.21 32.50 -72.69
CA ASP A 552 104.85 33.01 -72.47
C ASP A 552 103.82 31.87 -72.45
N ALA A 553 103.97 30.88 -73.34
CA ALA A 553 103.12 29.69 -73.36
C ALA A 553 103.34 28.80 -72.11
N ALA A 554 104.59 28.64 -71.66
CA ALA A 554 104.87 27.92 -70.42
C ALA A 554 104.30 28.64 -69.18
N VAL A 555 104.35 29.96 -69.14
CA VAL A 555 103.72 30.77 -68.08
C VAL A 555 102.19 30.62 -68.13
N ALA A 556 101.58 30.61 -69.33
CA ALA A 556 100.15 30.37 -69.50
C ALA A 556 99.73 28.95 -69.05
N ALA A 557 100.55 27.93 -69.35
CA ALA A 557 100.31 26.56 -68.89
C ALA A 557 100.42 26.42 -67.37
N VAL A 558 101.39 27.09 -66.74
CA VAL A 558 101.50 27.13 -65.27
C VAL A 558 100.28 27.85 -64.66
N ALA A 559 99.86 28.98 -65.20
CA ALA A 559 98.67 29.69 -64.73
C ALA A 559 97.37 28.87 -64.90
N ALA A 560 97.24 28.13 -65.99
CA ALA A 560 96.11 27.22 -66.21
C ALA A 560 96.16 26.01 -65.25
N GLY A 561 97.37 25.51 -64.93
CA GLY A 561 97.57 24.43 -63.97
C GLY A 561 97.39 24.84 -62.51
N ASP A 562 97.63 26.11 -62.16
CA ASP A 562 97.31 26.67 -60.85
C ASP A 562 95.80 26.96 -60.69
N ALA A 563 95.07 27.08 -61.80
CA ALA A 563 93.63 27.32 -61.82
C ALA A 563 92.79 26.03 -61.90
N TYR A 564 93.38 24.92 -62.34
CA TYR A 564 92.86 23.55 -62.22
C TYR A 564 93.16 22.99 -60.83
#